data_AF-A0AAN6WL35-F1
#
_entry.id   AF-A0AAN6WL35-F1
#
_cell.length_a   1.000
_cell.length_b   1.000
_cell.length_c   1.000
_cell.angle_alpha   90.00
_cell.angle_beta   90.00
_cell.angle_gamma   90.00
#
_symmetry.space_group_name_H-M   'P 1'
#
loop_
_entity.id
_entity.type
_entity.pdbx_description
1 polymer ?
#
loop_
_entity_poly.entity_id
_entity_poly.type
_entity_poly.pdbx_seq_one_letter_code
_entity_poly.pdbx_strand_id
1 'polypeptide(L)' 'KQGYGLRQDKSWIICNGNNVLWLPPEYRPICSAVQELMICIGCSSGRVITIGFSRHV' A
#
# COMPACT_ATOMS: atom_id res chain seq x y z
N LYS A 1 -17.02 -4.95 2.00
CA LYS A 1 -15.73 -5.19 2.70
C LYS A 1 -14.87 -3.96 2.45
N GLN A 2 -14.55 -3.22 3.52
CA GLN A 2 -13.68 -2.06 3.45
C GLN A 2 -12.23 -2.56 3.57
N GLY A 3 -11.35 -2.21 2.64
CA GLY A 3 -10.02 -2.83 2.53
C GLY A 3 -8.97 -1.90 1.93
N TYR A 4 -7.71 -2.16 2.30
CA TYR A 4 -6.55 -1.47 1.75
C TYR A 4 -6.12 -2.08 0.42
N GLY A 5 -5.48 -1.29 -0.42
CA GLY A 5 -4.94 -1.74 -1.69
C GLY A 5 -4.04 -0.70 -2.32
N LEU A 6 -3.74 -0.91 -3.61
CA LEU A 6 -2.96 0.02 -4.42
C LEU A 6 -3.84 0.55 -5.56
N ARG A 7 -3.63 1.82 -5.92
CA ARG A 7 -4.16 2.37 -7.17
C ARG A 7 -3.55 1.64 -8.37
N GLN A 8 -4.23 1.68 -9.51
CA GLN A 8 -3.78 1.01 -10.74
C GLN A 8 -2.39 1.46 -11.19
N ASP A 9 -2.06 2.74 -11.05
CA ASP A 9 -0.74 3.29 -11.38
C ASP A 9 0.30 3.12 -10.26
N LYS A 10 -0.09 2.46 -9.16
CA LYS A 10 0.72 2.17 -7.98
C LYS A 10 1.27 3.40 -7.25
N SER A 11 0.75 4.60 -7.54
CA SER A 11 1.21 5.85 -6.92
C SER A 11 0.54 6.15 -5.58
N TRP A 12 -0.52 5.42 -5.23
CA TRP A 12 -1.25 5.58 -3.99
C TRP A 12 -1.56 4.24 -3.35
N ILE A 13 -1.44 4.20 -2.03
CA ILE A 13 -2.20 3.27 -1.20
C ILE A 13 -3.61 3.84 -1.08
N ILE A 14 -4.60 2.98 -1.33
CA ILE A 14 -6.01 3.32 -1.26
C ILE A 14 -6.70 2.58 -0.11
N CYS A 15 -7.68 3.22 0.50
CA CYS A 15 -8.61 2.62 1.46
C CYS A 15 -10.02 2.94 0.99
N ASN A 16 -10.83 1.91 0.73
CA ASN A 16 -12.22 2.08 0.28
C ASN A 16 -12.38 2.94 -0.98
N GLY A 17 -11.42 2.83 -1.91
CA GLY A 17 -11.40 3.62 -3.14
C GLY A 17 -10.83 5.04 -2.98
N ASN A 18 -10.52 5.48 -1.76
CA ASN A 18 -9.94 6.79 -1.50
C ASN A 18 -8.41 6.70 -1.31
N ASN A 19 -7.69 7.69 -1.82
CA ASN A 19 -6.25 7.82 -1.66
C ASN A 19 -5.89 8.16 -0.21
N VAL A 20 -5.02 7.37 0.43
CA VAL A 20 -4.61 7.58 1.84
C VAL A 20 -3.13 7.83 2.04
N LEU A 21 -2.25 7.26 1.20
CA LEU A 21 -0.81 7.52 1.26
C LEU A 21 -0.23 7.55 -0.15
N TRP A 22 0.45 8.66 -0.48
CA TRP A 22 1.17 8.78 -1.74
C TRP A 22 2.50 8.03 -1.67
N LEU A 23 2.84 7.34 -2.76
CA LEU A 23 4.10 6.62 -2.93
C LEU A 23 5.00 7.35 -3.91
N PRO A 24 6.15 7.87 -3.45
CA PRO A 24 7.18 8.39 -4.34
C PRO A 24 7.63 7.33 -5.36
N PRO A 25 8.09 7.73 -6.57
CA PRO A 25 8.47 6.80 -7.63
C PRO A 25 9.38 5.64 -7.20
N GLU A 26 10.36 5.91 -6.34
CA GLU A 26 11.35 4.94 -5.84
C GLU A 26 10.78 3.89 -4.87
N TYR A 27 9.57 4.13 -4.35
CA TYR A 27 8.84 3.21 -3.47
C TYR A 27 7.65 2.53 -4.16
N ARG A 28 7.47 2.74 -5.47
CA ARG A 28 6.36 2.10 -6.19
C ARG A 28 6.61 0.59 -6.30
N PRO A 29 5.59 -0.24 -5.99
CA PRO A 29 5.75 -1.70 -5.93
C PRO A 29 6.02 -2.35 -7.29
N ILE A 30 7.01 -3.23 -7.32
CA ILE A 30 7.08 -4.30 -8.33
C ILE A 30 6.16 -5.47 -7.94
N CYS A 31 6.01 -5.71 -6.64
CA CYS A 31 5.10 -6.68 -6.05
C CYS A 31 4.52 -6.13 -4.74
N SER A 32 3.37 -6.67 -4.33
CA SER A 32 2.71 -6.29 -3.09
C SER A 32 1.83 -7.42 -2.55
N ALA A 33 1.66 -7.46 -1.24
CA ALA A 33 0.70 -8.32 -0.57
C ALA A 33 -0.14 -7.49 0.40
N VAL A 34 -1.42 -7.81 0.52
CA VAL A 34 -2.35 -7.17 1.47
C VAL A 34 -2.94 -8.25 2.36
N GLN A 35 -2.88 -8.03 3.68
CA GLN A 35 -3.51 -8.88 4.66
C GLN A 35 -4.21 -8.00 5.70
N GLU A 36 -5.55 -8.03 5.72
CA GLU A 36 -6.38 -7.25 6.63
C GLU A 36 -6.03 -5.75 6.68
N LEU A 37 -5.28 -5.35 7.71
CA LEU A 37 -4.86 -3.97 7.98
C LEU A 37 -3.38 -3.74 7.63
N MET A 38 -2.74 -4.66 6.91
CA MET A 38 -1.33 -4.59 6.56
C MET A 38 -1.15 -4.64 5.05
N ILE A 39 -0.22 -3.82 4.56
CA ILE A 39 0.27 -3.88 3.20
C ILE A 39 1.80 -4.00 3.21
N CYS A 40 2.31 -4.94 2.43
CA CYS A 40 3.73 -5.13 2.17
C CYS A 40 4.02 -4.78 0.71
N ILE A 41 5.08 -4.00 0.48
CA ILE A 41 5.52 -3.50 -0.83
C ILE A 41 6.97 -3.91 -1.06
N GLY A 42 7.22 -4.64 -2.14
CA GLY A 42 8.57 -4.87 -2.66
C GLY A 42 8.89 -3.85 -3.75
N CYS A 43 9.99 -3.11 -3.59
CA CYS A 43 10.45 -2.08 -4.52
C CYS A 43 11.53 -2.62 -5.47
N SER A 44 11.71 -1.99 -6.64
CA SER A 44 12.78 -2.33 -7.58
C SER A 44 14.18 -2.12 -7.01
N SER A 45 14.33 -1.28 -5.98
CA SER A 45 15.56 -1.05 -5.24
C SER A 45 15.97 -2.22 -4.31
N GLY A 46 15.13 -3.25 -4.18
CA GLY A 46 15.31 -4.34 -3.22
C GLY A 46 14.78 -4.00 -1.80
N ARG A 47 14.30 -2.78 -1.57
CA ARG A 47 13.67 -2.40 -0.30
C ARG A 47 12.29 -3.05 -0.15
N VAL A 48 11.98 -3.47 1.08
CA VAL A 48 10.65 -3.93 1.48
C VAL A 48 10.08 -2.95 2.49
N ILE A 49 8.85 -2.50 2.24
CA ILE A 49 8.11 -1.60 3.13
C ILE A 49 6.89 -2.36 3.65
N THR A 50 6.69 -2.33 4.96
CA THR A 50 5.49 -2.87 5.60
C THR A 50 4.77 -1.73 6.32
N ILE A 51 3.48 -1.58 6.03
CA ILE A 51 2.64 -0.55 6.63
C ILE A 51 1.47 -1.26 7.32
N GLY A 52 1.35 -1.04 8.62
CA GLY A 52 0.20 -1.47 9.41
C GLY A 52 -0.73 -0.29 9.68
N PHE A 53 -2.02 -0.51 9.54
CA PHE A 53 -3.07 0.45 9.86
C PHE A 53 -3.76 0.06 11.16
N SER A 54 -4.10 1.03 12.01
CA SER A 54 -4.97 0.82 13.15
C SER A 54 -6.43 1.05 12.73
N ARG A 55 -7.33 0.21 13.26
CA ARG A 55 -8.75 0.58 13.34
C ARG A 55 -8.91 1.47 14.55
N HIS A 56 -9.39 2.69 14.35
CA HIS A 56 -10.02 3.40 15.46
C HIS A 56 -11.34 2.69 15.74
N VAL A 57 -11.37 1.96 16.85
CA VAL A 57 -12.58 1.42 17.48
C VAL A 57 -13.21 2.49 18.37
#